data_AF-A0AAD4MDS8-F1
#
_entry.id   AF-A0AAD4MDS8-F1
#
_cell.length_a   1.000
_cell.length_b   1.000
_cell.length_c   1.000
_cell.angle_alpha   90.00
_cell.angle_beta   90.00
_cell.angle_gamma   90.00
#
_symmetry.space_group_name_H-M   'P 1'
#
loop_
_entity.id
_entity.type
_entity.pdbx_description
1 polymer ?
#
loop_
_entity_poly.entity_id
_entity_poly.type
_entity_poly.pdbx_seq_one_letter_code
_entity_poly.pdbx_strand_id
1 'polypeptide(L)'
;MVDVDIDNNQHIRYLHLALLEAAKCEPTPTAFSVGCLLVARYPSITDPPVVLATGYSRELPGNTHAEANALTKARSLTPDELSAMFPNTEQTPHVNDVLTHADVYTTLEPCSVRTSGLAPCADALIAAKVPRCFVGVGEPDDFVQCEGAQKLKVAGCQIIWVKGLEEKCLAAARRGHQNQV
;
A
#
# COMPACT_ATOMS: atom_id res chain seq x y z
N MET A 1 8.55 -4.40 28.61
CA MET A 1 8.31 -3.17 27.83
C MET A 1 9.26 -3.24 26.65
N VAL A 2 8.82 -3.81 25.54
CA VAL A 2 9.59 -3.83 24.28
C VAL A 2 9.20 -2.60 23.48
N ASP A 3 10.23 -1.90 23.01
CA ASP A 3 10.29 -0.65 22.24
C ASP A 3 9.10 -0.33 21.32
N VAL A 4 8.16 0.47 21.79
CA VAL A 4 7.12 1.08 20.94
C VAL A 4 7.73 2.12 19.97
N ASP A 5 8.89 2.70 20.31
CA ASP A 5 9.53 3.76 19.53
C ASP A 5 10.39 3.26 18.35
N ILE A 6 10.93 2.03 18.41
CA ILE A 6 11.72 1.45 17.31
C ILE A 6 10.79 1.01 16.16
N ASP A 7 9.64 0.43 16.49
CA ASP A 7 8.65 -0.06 15.52
C ASP A 7 8.02 1.09 14.72
N ASN A 8 7.70 2.19 15.41
CA ASN A 8 7.12 3.37 14.77
C ASN A 8 8.09 4.02 13.75
N ASN A 9 9.39 4.04 14.05
CA ASN A 9 10.40 4.56 13.11
C ASN A 9 10.52 3.68 11.85
N GLN A 10 10.40 2.36 11.99
CA GLN A 10 10.40 1.46 10.83
C GLN A 10 9.19 1.70 9.92
N HIS A 11 7.98 1.84 10.48
CA HIS A 11 6.79 2.11 9.69
C HIS A 11 6.84 3.46 8.97
N ILE A 12 7.35 4.51 9.64
CA ILE A 12 7.62 5.81 9.02
C ILE A 12 8.58 5.67 7.84
N ARG A 13 9.63 4.84 7.96
CA ARG A 13 10.56 4.59 6.84
C ARG A 13 9.87 3.92 5.66
N TYR A 14 9.02 2.92 5.87
CA TYR A 14 8.28 2.28 4.78
C TYR A 14 7.26 3.22 4.13
N LEU A 15 6.58 4.05 4.91
CA LEU A 15 5.68 5.06 4.35
C LEU A 15 6.44 6.16 3.60
N HIS A 16 7.64 6.53 4.04
CA HIS A 16 8.54 7.38 3.25
C HIS A 16 8.94 6.72 1.92
N LEU A 17 9.21 5.40 1.89
CA LEU A 17 9.45 4.71 0.62
C LEU A 17 8.22 4.74 -0.29
N ALA A 18 7.01 4.57 0.26
CA ALA A 18 5.77 4.74 -0.50
C ALA A 18 5.63 6.17 -1.05
N LEU A 19 6.05 7.20 -0.31
CA LEU A 19 6.13 8.58 -0.83
C LEU A 19 7.11 8.72 -2.00
N LEU A 20 8.25 8.02 -1.97
CA LEU A 20 9.17 7.99 -3.12
C LEU A 20 8.54 7.31 -4.34
N GLU A 21 7.71 6.28 -4.15
CA GLU A 21 6.93 5.70 -5.24
C GLU A 21 5.89 6.70 -5.78
N ALA A 22 5.16 7.39 -4.90
CA ALA A 22 4.20 8.43 -5.31
C ALA A 22 4.87 9.54 -6.14
N ALA A 23 6.13 9.88 -5.84
CA ALA A 23 6.89 10.86 -6.58
C ALA A 23 7.16 10.46 -8.05
N LYS A 24 7.08 9.17 -8.39
CA LYS A 24 7.25 8.66 -9.77
C LYS A 24 6.02 8.88 -10.65
N CYS A 25 4.85 9.17 -10.08
CA CYS A 25 3.66 9.41 -10.88
C CYS A 25 3.86 10.60 -11.82
N GLU A 26 3.31 10.53 -13.04
CA GLU A 26 3.02 11.75 -13.80
C GLU A 26 1.85 12.48 -13.10
N PRO A 27 2.04 13.75 -12.69
CA PRO A 27 1.00 14.54 -12.05
C PRO A 27 -0.15 14.84 -13.01
N THR A 28 -1.39 14.86 -12.52
CA THR A 28 -2.55 15.30 -13.30
C THR A 28 -3.44 16.22 -12.46
N PRO A 29 -4.24 17.11 -13.08
CA PRO A 29 -5.14 17.99 -12.32
C PRO A 29 -6.36 17.28 -11.72
N THR A 30 -6.63 16.04 -12.12
CA THR A 30 -7.92 15.35 -11.88
C THR A 30 -7.80 14.04 -11.11
N ALA A 31 -6.58 13.60 -10.79
CA ALA A 31 -6.35 12.35 -10.08
C ALA A 31 -5.20 12.50 -9.08
N PHE A 32 -5.28 11.78 -7.96
CA PHE A 32 -4.23 11.83 -6.95
C PHE A 32 -2.99 11.00 -7.35
N SER A 33 -1.83 11.47 -6.91
CA SER A 33 -0.56 10.74 -6.96
C SER A 33 -0.37 9.96 -5.65
N VAL A 34 -0.55 8.65 -5.71
CA VAL A 34 -0.47 7.75 -4.54
C VAL A 34 0.68 6.79 -4.75
N GLY A 35 1.35 6.41 -3.67
CA GLY A 35 2.35 5.36 -3.65
C GLY A 35 1.99 4.29 -2.62
N CYS A 36 2.41 3.06 -2.89
CA CYS A 36 2.11 1.88 -2.11
C CYS A 36 3.34 0.97 -2.01
N LEU A 37 3.50 0.31 -0.86
CA LEU A 37 4.51 -0.70 -0.58
C LEU A 37 3.84 -1.92 0.05
N LEU A 38 4.22 -3.12 -0.39
CA LEU A 38 3.88 -4.39 0.26
C LEU A 38 5.14 -4.94 0.92
N VAL A 39 5.11 -5.12 2.24
CA VAL A 39 6.26 -5.63 3.02
C VAL A 39 5.85 -6.89 3.76
N ALA A 40 6.46 -8.01 3.42
CA ALA A 40 6.14 -9.32 4.01
C ALA A 40 7.19 -9.77 5.02
N ARG A 41 6.74 -10.46 6.07
CA ARG A 41 7.58 -11.24 6.98
C ARG A 41 7.08 -12.67 6.96
N TYR A 42 7.79 -13.52 6.22
CA TYR A 42 7.31 -14.85 5.86
C TYR A 42 8.43 -15.89 6.03
N PRO A 43 8.13 -17.09 6.58
CA PRO A 43 6.80 -17.56 7.00
C PRO A 43 6.35 -17.07 8.38
N SER A 44 7.22 -16.44 9.16
CA SER A 44 6.92 -15.95 10.52
C SER A 44 7.02 -14.43 10.60
N ILE A 45 6.23 -13.83 11.51
CA ILE A 45 6.33 -12.39 11.83
C ILE A 45 7.71 -12.00 12.38
N THR A 46 8.50 -12.97 12.85
CA THR A 46 9.86 -12.76 13.34
C THR A 46 10.90 -12.74 12.22
N ASP A 47 10.55 -13.13 11.00
CA ASP A 47 11.47 -13.11 9.87
C ASP A 47 11.83 -11.68 9.45
N PRO A 48 12.99 -11.48 8.80
CA PRO A 48 13.37 -10.20 8.23
C PRO A 48 12.30 -9.70 7.25
N PRO A 49 12.02 -8.39 7.24
CA PRO A 49 11.03 -7.83 6.33
C PRO A 49 11.58 -7.80 4.90
N VAL A 50 10.75 -8.22 3.95
CA VAL A 50 11.03 -8.20 2.51
C VAL A 50 10.04 -7.28 1.83
N VAL A 51 10.51 -6.31 1.05
CA VAL A 51 9.63 -5.54 0.16
C VAL A 51 9.22 -6.44 -0.99
N LEU A 52 7.98 -6.93 -0.94
CA LEU A 52 7.43 -7.86 -1.92
C LEU A 52 7.18 -7.16 -3.25
N ALA A 53 6.55 -5.99 -3.20
CA ALA A 53 6.30 -5.15 -4.36
C ALA A 53 6.08 -3.70 -3.95
N THR A 54 6.28 -2.80 -4.89
CA THR A 54 5.89 -1.39 -4.77
C THR A 54 4.76 -1.08 -5.73
N GLY A 55 4.14 0.08 -5.66
CA GLY A 55 3.22 0.54 -6.70
C GLY A 55 2.99 2.04 -6.61
N TYR A 56 2.71 2.68 -7.73
CA TYR A 56 2.26 4.07 -7.75
C TYR A 56 1.11 4.28 -8.73
N SER A 57 0.30 5.32 -8.52
CA SER A 57 -0.83 5.63 -9.40
C SER A 57 -0.36 5.80 -10.84
N ARG A 58 -1.08 5.18 -11.79
CA ARG A 58 -0.81 5.21 -13.25
C ARG A 58 0.53 4.58 -13.66
N GLU A 59 1.10 3.70 -12.84
CA GLU A 59 2.31 2.95 -13.20
C GLU A 59 2.07 1.94 -14.34
N LEU A 60 1.02 1.12 -14.21
CA LEU A 60 0.66 0.12 -15.21
C LEU A 60 -0.42 0.67 -16.18
N PRO A 61 -0.47 0.17 -17.43
CA PRO A 61 -1.44 0.62 -18.43
C PRO A 61 -2.88 0.62 -17.91
N GLY A 62 -3.61 1.69 -18.22
CA GLY A 62 -4.98 1.92 -17.75
C GLY A 62 -5.06 2.83 -16.51
N ASN A 63 -6.28 3.07 -16.03
CA ASN A 63 -6.50 3.92 -14.86
C ASN A 63 -6.24 3.13 -13.55
N THR A 64 -4.97 2.87 -13.26
CA THR A 64 -4.52 2.02 -12.16
C THR A 64 -4.14 2.82 -10.92
N HIS A 65 -4.48 2.28 -9.75
CA HIS A 65 -4.13 2.85 -8.44
C HIS A 65 -2.88 2.16 -7.88
N ALA A 66 -2.20 2.82 -6.93
CA ALA A 66 -0.94 2.35 -6.36
C ALA A 66 -1.04 0.94 -5.76
N GLU A 67 -2.07 0.66 -4.96
CA GLU A 67 -2.28 -0.63 -4.29
C GLU A 67 -2.61 -1.73 -5.29
N ALA A 68 -3.40 -1.41 -6.31
CA ALA A 68 -3.71 -2.34 -7.40
C ALA A 68 -2.43 -2.72 -8.18
N ASN A 69 -1.56 -1.75 -8.45
CA ASN A 69 -0.28 -1.98 -9.13
C ASN A 69 0.67 -2.82 -8.26
N ALA A 70 0.77 -2.52 -6.97
CA ALA A 70 1.58 -3.31 -6.04
C ALA A 70 1.12 -4.77 -5.94
N LEU A 71 -0.20 -5.00 -5.80
CA LEU A 71 -0.77 -6.35 -5.79
C LEU A 71 -0.57 -7.07 -7.12
N THR A 72 -0.72 -6.36 -8.24
CA THR A 72 -0.52 -6.94 -9.58
C THR A 72 0.93 -7.40 -9.74
N LYS A 73 1.90 -6.53 -9.42
CA LYS A 73 3.33 -6.88 -9.51
C LYS A 73 3.70 -8.00 -8.56
N ALA A 74 3.20 -7.99 -7.31
CA ALA A 74 3.41 -9.11 -6.39
C ALA A 74 2.92 -10.44 -7.00
N ARG A 75 1.71 -10.46 -7.57
CA ARG A 75 1.11 -11.65 -8.20
C ARG A 75 1.81 -12.07 -9.50
N SER A 76 2.61 -11.20 -10.10
CA SER A 76 3.42 -11.51 -11.28
C SER A 76 4.80 -12.09 -10.94
N LEU A 77 5.19 -12.14 -9.66
CA LEU A 77 6.44 -12.76 -9.24
C LEU A 77 6.45 -14.25 -9.57
N THR A 78 7.56 -14.70 -10.15
CA THR A 78 7.81 -16.10 -10.48
C THR A 78 8.17 -16.92 -9.24
N PRO A 79 8.02 -18.26 -9.29
CA PRO A 79 8.47 -19.15 -8.21
C PRO A 79 9.95 -18.97 -7.85
N ASP A 80 10.81 -18.71 -8.82
CA ASP A 80 12.25 -18.49 -8.61
C ASP A 80 12.52 -17.15 -7.90
N GLU A 81 11.83 -16.08 -8.30
CA GLU A 81 11.92 -14.78 -7.62
C GLU A 81 11.42 -14.88 -6.17
N LEU A 82 10.28 -15.53 -5.93
CA LEU A 82 9.77 -15.75 -4.59
C LEU A 82 10.73 -16.59 -3.73
N SER A 83 11.31 -17.65 -4.29
CA SER A 83 12.32 -18.46 -3.57
C SER A 83 13.58 -17.65 -3.25
N ALA A 84 14.01 -16.76 -4.14
CA ALA A 84 15.14 -15.88 -3.91
C ALA A 84 14.85 -14.81 -2.83
N MET A 85 13.62 -14.33 -2.77
CA MET A 85 13.16 -13.35 -1.78
C MET A 85 12.98 -13.96 -0.39
N PHE A 86 12.63 -15.25 -0.32
CA PHE A 86 12.39 -15.97 0.94
C PHE A 86 13.24 -17.25 1.02
N PRO A 87 14.58 -17.14 1.13
CA PRO A 87 15.49 -18.29 1.04
C PRO A 87 15.39 -19.27 2.23
N ASN A 88 14.71 -18.88 3.31
CA ASN A 88 14.58 -19.67 4.54
C ASN A 88 13.29 -20.51 4.59
N THR A 89 12.55 -20.61 3.48
CA THR A 89 11.33 -21.43 3.39
C THR A 89 11.66 -22.86 2.93
N GLU A 90 11.05 -23.88 3.55
CA GLU A 90 11.27 -25.29 3.18
C GLU A 90 10.77 -25.63 1.76
N GLN A 91 9.71 -24.95 1.30
CA GLN A 91 9.16 -25.07 -0.04
C GLN A 91 9.00 -23.69 -0.66
N THR A 92 9.00 -23.62 -2.00
CA THR A 92 8.74 -22.37 -2.72
C THR A 92 7.38 -21.81 -2.32
N PRO A 93 7.32 -20.58 -1.77
CA PRO A 93 6.08 -20.04 -1.28
C PRO A 93 5.17 -19.60 -2.43
N HIS A 94 3.86 -19.74 -2.23
CA HIS A 94 2.89 -19.17 -3.15
C HIS A 94 2.61 -17.70 -2.77
N VAL A 95 2.54 -16.80 -3.75
CA VAL A 95 2.40 -15.36 -3.49
C VAL A 95 1.19 -15.01 -2.61
N ASN A 96 0.06 -15.70 -2.80
CA ASN A 96 -1.13 -15.43 -1.99
C ASN A 96 -0.91 -15.78 -0.50
N ASP A 97 -0.07 -16.76 -0.20
CA ASP A 97 0.26 -17.09 1.19
C ASP A 97 1.16 -16.00 1.78
N VAL A 98 2.16 -15.55 1.02
CA VAL A 98 3.05 -14.44 1.40
C VAL A 98 2.26 -13.14 1.65
N LEU A 99 1.24 -12.85 0.83
CA LEU A 99 0.38 -11.68 0.98
C LEU A 99 -0.41 -11.68 2.29
N THR A 100 -0.75 -12.85 2.84
CA THR A 100 -1.41 -12.94 4.16
C THR A 100 -0.47 -12.58 5.32
N HIS A 101 0.82 -12.42 5.03
CA HIS A 101 1.86 -11.94 5.94
C HIS A 101 2.41 -10.56 5.54
N ALA A 102 1.79 -9.90 4.56
CA ALA A 102 2.27 -8.64 4.01
C ALA A 102 1.53 -7.42 4.60
N ASP A 103 2.28 -6.54 5.23
CA ASP A 103 1.82 -5.21 5.59
C ASP A 103 1.74 -4.32 4.34
N VAL A 104 0.68 -3.52 4.27
CA VAL A 104 0.48 -2.52 3.23
C VAL A 104 0.87 -1.16 3.78
N TYR A 105 1.68 -0.40 3.05
CA TYR A 105 1.98 1.00 3.36
C TYR A 105 1.50 1.84 2.19
N THR A 106 0.47 2.66 2.39
CA THR A 106 -0.08 3.50 1.34
C THR A 106 -0.11 4.97 1.76
N THR A 107 0.24 5.86 0.84
CA THR A 107 0.30 7.30 1.14
C THR A 107 -1.08 7.93 1.31
N LEU A 108 -2.13 7.30 0.78
CA LEU A 108 -3.51 7.78 0.84
C LEU A 108 -4.43 6.61 1.19
N GLU A 109 -5.57 6.89 1.83
CA GLU A 109 -6.57 5.89 2.14
C GLU A 109 -6.96 5.05 0.91
N PRO A 110 -6.95 3.70 0.99
CA PRO A 110 -7.36 2.88 -0.14
C PRO A 110 -8.79 3.16 -0.57
N CYS A 111 -9.03 3.38 -1.85
CA CYS A 111 -10.37 3.74 -2.32
C CYS A 111 -11.42 2.64 -2.04
N SER A 112 -12.63 3.07 -1.65
CA SER A 112 -13.81 2.20 -1.49
C SER A 112 -14.63 2.04 -2.78
N VAL A 113 -14.49 2.96 -3.73
CA VAL A 113 -15.22 2.99 -5.01
C VAL A 113 -14.27 3.34 -6.15
N ARG A 114 -14.53 2.80 -7.34
CA ARG A 114 -13.80 3.14 -8.58
C ARG A 114 -14.76 3.33 -9.74
N THR A 115 -14.52 4.35 -10.55
CA THR A 115 -15.24 4.61 -11.80
C THR A 115 -14.67 3.83 -12.99
N SER A 116 -13.44 3.32 -12.86
CA SER A 116 -12.71 2.66 -13.95
C SER A 116 -13.11 1.19 -14.21
N GLY A 117 -14.14 0.67 -13.51
CA GLY A 117 -14.60 -0.72 -13.62
C GLY A 117 -13.68 -1.79 -13.00
N LEU A 118 -12.51 -1.40 -12.50
CA LEU A 118 -11.62 -2.26 -11.72
C LEU A 118 -12.10 -2.32 -10.26
N ALA A 119 -11.80 -3.42 -9.56
CA ALA A 119 -12.14 -3.56 -8.15
C ALA A 119 -11.52 -2.40 -7.32
N PRO A 120 -12.27 -1.83 -6.36
CA PRO A 120 -11.75 -0.89 -5.38
C PRO A 120 -10.50 -1.43 -4.68
N CYS A 121 -9.57 -0.55 -4.31
CA CYS A 121 -8.32 -0.96 -3.65
C CYS A 121 -8.62 -1.68 -2.33
N ALA A 122 -9.59 -1.20 -1.56
CA ALA A 122 -10.02 -1.87 -0.33
C ALA A 122 -10.47 -3.32 -0.59
N ASP A 123 -11.25 -3.58 -1.65
CA ASP A 123 -11.68 -4.94 -2.00
C ASP A 123 -10.52 -5.84 -2.43
N ALA A 124 -9.59 -5.30 -3.21
CA ALA A 124 -8.43 -6.06 -3.67
C ALA A 124 -7.52 -6.48 -2.50
N LEU A 125 -7.33 -5.59 -1.53
CA LEU A 125 -6.57 -5.85 -0.30
C LEU A 125 -7.28 -6.86 0.61
N ILE A 126 -8.60 -6.77 0.74
CA ILE A 126 -9.42 -7.77 1.46
C ILE A 126 -9.29 -9.15 0.81
N ALA A 127 -9.40 -9.22 -0.52
CA ALA A 127 -9.25 -10.47 -1.25
C ALA A 127 -7.84 -11.07 -1.11
N ALA A 128 -6.82 -10.22 -0.96
CA ALA A 128 -5.45 -10.64 -0.68
C ALA A 128 -5.22 -11.03 0.80
N LYS A 129 -6.21 -10.80 1.69
CA LYS A 129 -6.16 -11.09 3.13
C LYS A 129 -4.96 -10.44 3.84
N VAL A 130 -4.62 -9.22 3.46
CA VAL A 130 -3.54 -8.47 4.11
C VAL A 130 -3.91 -8.18 5.58
N PRO A 131 -3.02 -8.46 6.55
CA PRO A 131 -3.36 -8.37 7.97
C PRO A 131 -3.39 -6.93 8.47
N ARG A 132 -2.55 -6.05 7.92
CA ARG A 132 -2.40 -4.66 8.38
C ARG A 132 -2.19 -3.70 7.21
N CYS A 133 -2.76 -2.51 7.33
CA CYS A 133 -2.60 -1.42 6.38
C CYS A 133 -2.25 -0.13 7.14
N PHE A 134 -1.06 0.39 6.83
CA PHE A 134 -0.47 1.61 7.33
C PHE A 134 -0.77 2.74 6.35
N VAL A 135 -1.50 3.75 6.80
CA VAL A 135 -2.05 4.81 5.94
C VAL A 135 -1.45 6.16 6.34
N GLY A 136 -1.00 6.92 5.35
CA GLY A 136 -0.37 8.22 5.58
C GLY A 136 -1.35 9.36 5.81
N VAL A 137 -2.40 9.46 5.00
CA VAL A 137 -3.46 10.46 5.17
C VAL A 137 -4.79 9.92 4.65
N GLY A 138 -5.90 10.38 5.24
CA GLY A 138 -7.24 10.05 4.76
C GLY A 138 -7.52 10.65 3.39
N GLU A 139 -8.52 10.12 2.69
CA GLU A 139 -9.03 10.76 1.48
C GLU A 139 -9.52 12.18 1.83
N PRO A 140 -9.14 13.23 1.08
CA PRO A 140 -9.65 14.57 1.33
C PRO A 140 -11.16 14.68 1.11
N ASP A 141 -11.85 15.40 1.99
CA ASP A 141 -13.32 15.55 1.97
C ASP A 141 -13.86 16.22 0.69
N ASP A 142 -13.03 16.98 -0.01
CA ASP A 142 -13.35 17.69 -1.26
C ASP A 142 -13.23 16.81 -2.53
N PHE A 143 -12.91 15.52 -2.39
CA PHE A 143 -12.81 14.60 -3.52
C PHE A 143 -13.95 13.56 -3.54
N VAL A 144 -13.82 12.47 -2.80
CA VAL A 144 -14.81 11.38 -2.71
C VAL A 144 -14.95 10.98 -1.25
N GLN A 145 -16.19 10.76 -0.82
CA GLN A 145 -16.45 10.16 0.50
C GLN A 145 -15.92 8.71 0.48
N CYS A 146 -14.73 8.51 1.03
CA CYS A 146 -14.06 7.22 1.08
C CYS A 146 -14.44 6.46 2.35
N GLU A 147 -14.67 5.15 2.20
CA GLU A 147 -14.98 4.24 3.32
C GLU A 147 -13.97 3.08 3.37
N GLY A 148 -12.83 3.22 2.70
CA GLY A 148 -11.89 2.13 2.48
C GLY A 148 -11.26 1.60 3.76
N ALA A 149 -10.84 2.50 4.65
CA ALA A 149 -10.31 2.13 5.95
C ALA A 149 -11.37 1.39 6.78
N GLN A 150 -12.62 1.85 6.75
CA GLN A 150 -13.71 1.19 7.49
C GLN A 150 -14.00 -0.21 6.92
N LYS A 151 -14.04 -0.34 5.59
CA LYS A 151 -14.26 -1.62 4.90
C LYS A 151 -13.16 -2.64 5.23
N LEU A 152 -11.90 -2.21 5.24
CA LEU A 152 -10.76 -3.03 5.64
C LEU A 152 -10.85 -3.48 7.10
N LYS A 153 -11.19 -2.57 8.03
CA LYS A 153 -11.41 -2.91 9.45
C LYS A 153 -12.49 -3.97 9.64
N VAL A 154 -13.62 -3.83 8.97
CA VAL A 154 -14.74 -4.79 9.04
C VAL A 154 -14.32 -6.18 8.52
N ALA A 155 -13.44 -6.24 7.52
CA ALA A 155 -12.88 -7.47 7.00
C ALA A 155 -11.76 -8.08 7.85
N GLY A 156 -11.41 -7.47 8.99
CA GLY A 156 -10.37 -7.97 9.91
C GLY A 156 -8.95 -7.46 9.62
N CYS A 157 -8.78 -6.54 8.67
CA CYS A 157 -7.49 -5.87 8.44
C CYS A 157 -7.31 -4.74 9.45
N GLN A 158 -6.18 -4.71 10.17
CA GLN A 158 -5.86 -3.63 11.09
C GLN A 158 -5.47 -2.38 10.30
N ILE A 159 -6.11 -1.25 10.58
CA ILE A 159 -5.72 0.05 10.03
C ILE A 159 -4.90 0.84 11.05
N ILE A 160 -3.73 1.30 10.63
CA ILE A 160 -2.83 2.12 11.42
C ILE A 160 -2.57 3.43 10.67
N TRP A 161 -2.88 4.57 11.28
CA TRP A 161 -2.54 5.88 10.73
C TRP A 161 -1.13 6.27 11.17
N VAL A 162 -0.22 6.42 10.22
CA VAL A 162 1.18 6.77 10.49
C VAL A 162 1.29 8.28 10.68
N LYS A 163 1.70 8.68 11.88
CA LYS A 163 1.79 10.09 12.26
C LYS A 163 3.08 10.74 11.75
N GLY A 164 3.03 12.05 11.50
CA GLY A 164 4.18 12.90 11.15
C GLY A 164 4.50 12.97 9.66
N LEU A 165 3.68 12.35 8.80
CA LEU A 165 3.83 12.36 7.34
C LEU A 165 2.57 12.83 6.60
N GLU A 166 1.51 13.20 7.32
CA GLU A 166 0.19 13.55 6.79
C GLU A 166 0.29 14.67 5.73
N GLU A 167 1.00 15.76 6.05
CA GLU A 167 1.20 16.89 5.13
C GLU A 167 1.96 16.48 3.87
N LYS A 168 2.99 15.63 4.00
CA LYS A 168 3.77 15.15 2.85
C LYS A 168 2.93 14.22 1.96
N CYS A 169 2.14 13.36 2.59
CA CYS A 169 1.21 12.46 1.91
C CYS A 169 0.14 13.25 1.15
N LEU A 170 -0.45 14.27 1.77
CA LEU A 170 -1.45 15.12 1.13
C LEU A 170 -0.84 15.96 -0.01
N ALA A 171 0.35 16.53 0.20
CA ALA A 171 1.07 17.29 -0.82
C ALA A 171 1.44 16.40 -2.02
N ALA A 172 1.86 15.15 -1.77
CA ALA A 172 2.12 14.18 -2.82
C ALA A 172 0.83 13.86 -3.59
N ALA A 173 -0.28 13.58 -2.89
CA ALA A 173 -1.58 13.28 -3.50
C ALA A 173 -2.03 14.39 -4.45
N ARG A 174 -1.97 15.65 -4.02
CA ARG A 174 -2.43 16.83 -4.79
C ARG A 174 -1.42 17.36 -5.82
N ARG A 175 -0.30 16.68 -6.04
CA ARG A 175 0.69 17.14 -7.02
C ARG A 175 0.05 17.26 -8.40
N GLY A 176 0.12 18.46 -9.00
CA GLY A 176 -0.48 18.76 -10.31
C GLY A 176 -1.90 19.32 -10.26
N HIS A 177 -2.53 19.36 -9.07
CA HIS A 177 -3.80 20.04 -8.87
C HIS A 177 -3.52 21.53 -8.80
N GLN A 178 -4.15 22.34 -9.66
CA GLN A 178 -4.01 23.79 -9.56
C GLN A 178 -4.63 24.24 -8.25
N ASN A 179 -3.87 25.00 -7.45
CA ASN A 179 -4.26 25.56 -6.15
C ASN A 179 -5.78 25.79 -6.03
N GLN A 180 -6.50 24.87 -5.38
CA GLN A 180 -7.73 25.26 -4.71
C GLN A 180 -7.29 25.92 -3.40
N VAL A 181 -6.92 27.19 -3.52
CA VAL A 181 -6.80 28.11 -2.37
C VAL A 181 -8.20 28.40 -1.86
#